data_AF-A0A5B7BL40-F1
#
_entry.id   AF-A0A5B7BL40-F1
#
_cell.length_a   1.000
_cell.length_b   1.000
_cell.length_c   1.000
_cell.angle_alpha   90.00
_cell.angle_beta   90.00
_cell.angle_gamma   90.00
#
_symmetry.space_group_name_H-M   'P 1'
#
loop_
_entity.id
_entity.type
_entity.pdbx_description
1 polymer ?
#
loop_
_entity_poly.entity_id
_entity_poly.type
_entity_poly.pdbx_seq_one_letter_code
_entity_poly.pdbx_strand_id
1 'polypeptide(L)'
;NSSNRVVADRFQHSGETISRYFGKVLKVVVRYGKEIIVPHSFQVIPAEIRTNPKYYPYFEDCIGAIDGIHISAHVPSNNQIPYRGRKTIVTQNVLCACSFDMRFTFVLAGWEGTANDSRVFVEAITNPELKFPSPTNGKYYVVDSGFTNMPGYLSPHRGERYHL
;
A
#
# COMPACT_ATOMS: atom_id res chain seq x y z
N ASN A 1 -12.75 -16.12 1.27
CA ASN A 1 -11.59 -16.99 1.48
C ASN A 1 -12.07 -18.44 1.51
N SER A 2 -11.72 -19.27 0.52
CA SER A 2 -12.09 -20.69 0.51
C SER A 2 -11.19 -21.45 1.49
N SER A 3 -11.76 -22.30 2.34
CA SER A 3 -10.94 -23.10 3.26
C SER A 3 -10.12 -24.14 2.49
N ASN A 4 -9.02 -24.60 3.08
CA ASN A 4 -8.20 -25.67 2.50
C ASN A 4 -9.07 -26.89 2.14
N ARG A 5 -10.03 -27.25 3.00
CA ARG A 5 -10.98 -28.36 2.75
C ARG A 5 -11.81 -28.18 1.47
N VAL A 6 -12.31 -26.97 1.22
CA VAL A 6 -13.09 -26.67 -0.01
C VAL A 6 -12.21 -26.76 -1.25
N VAL A 7 -10.97 -26.31 -1.16
CA VAL A 7 -10.02 -26.37 -2.28
C VAL A 7 -9.58 -27.82 -2.53
N ALA A 8 -9.35 -28.59 -1.47
CA ALA A 8 -9.04 -30.03 -1.53
C ALA A 8 -10.15 -30.81 -2.23
N ASP A 9 -11.41 -30.55 -1.88
CA ASP A 9 -12.58 -31.13 -2.54
C ASP A 9 -12.66 -30.71 -4.02
N ARG A 10 -12.52 -29.42 -4.33
CA ARG A 10 -12.58 -28.95 -5.73
C ARG A 10 -11.51 -29.57 -6.63
N PHE A 11 -10.29 -29.69 -6.15
CA PHE A 11 -9.15 -30.20 -6.93
C PHE A 11 -8.91 -31.70 -6.73
N GLN A 12 -9.72 -32.38 -5.91
CA GLN A 12 -9.61 -33.81 -5.62
C GLN A 12 -8.19 -34.23 -5.17
N HIS A 13 -7.60 -33.40 -4.31
CA HIS A 13 -6.25 -33.61 -3.76
C HIS A 13 -6.25 -33.45 -2.24
N SER A 14 -5.26 -34.06 -1.57
CA SER A 14 -5.13 -33.92 -0.11
C SER A 14 -4.90 -32.46 0.29
N GLY A 15 -5.35 -32.08 1.49
CA GLY A 15 -5.14 -30.72 2.00
C GLY A 15 -3.65 -30.35 2.16
N GLU A 16 -2.79 -31.35 2.35
CA GLU A 16 -1.34 -31.18 2.35
C GLU A 16 -0.85 -30.74 0.96
N THR A 17 -1.29 -31.42 -0.10
CA THR A 17 -0.91 -31.08 -1.48
C THR A 17 -1.40 -29.69 -1.85
N ILE A 18 -2.63 -29.33 -1.47
CA ILE A 18 -3.17 -27.97 -1.62
C ILE A 18 -2.27 -26.94 -0.93
N SER A 19 -1.97 -27.13 0.36
CA SER A 19 -1.12 -26.20 1.13
C SER A 19 0.27 -26.06 0.51
N ARG A 20 0.86 -27.16 0.06
CA ARG A 20 2.19 -27.19 -0.56
C ARG A 20 2.23 -26.34 -1.83
N TYR A 21 1.27 -26.54 -2.74
CA TYR A 21 1.23 -25.79 -4.01
C TYR A 21 0.80 -24.34 -3.81
N PHE A 22 -0.13 -24.07 -2.90
CA PHE A 22 -0.45 -22.70 -2.50
C PHE A 22 0.80 -21.96 -2.02
N GLY A 23 1.59 -22.58 -1.13
CA GLY A 23 2.85 -22.01 -0.65
C GLY A 23 3.88 -21.78 -1.75
N LYS A 24 3.99 -22.70 -2.73
CA LYS A 24 4.87 -22.52 -3.90
C LYS A 24 4.43 -21.32 -4.76
N VAL A 25 3.14 -21.23 -5.10
CA VAL A 25 2.59 -20.13 -5.89
C VAL A 25 2.73 -18.80 -5.16
N LEU A 26 2.39 -18.76 -3.86
CA LEU A 26 2.54 -17.55 -3.05
C LEU A 26 3.98 -17.03 -3.06
N LYS A 27 4.98 -17.91 -2.92
CA LYS A 27 6.40 -17.51 -3.01
C LYS A 27 6.75 -16.90 -4.36
N VAL A 28 6.22 -17.45 -5.45
CA VAL A 28 6.43 -16.90 -6.80
C VAL A 28 5.75 -15.55 -6.94
N VAL A 29 4.50 -15.41 -6.51
CA VAL A 29 3.74 -14.15 -6.57
C VAL A 29 4.45 -13.06 -5.75
N VAL A 30 4.92 -13.36 -4.55
CA VAL A 30 5.66 -12.39 -3.70
C VAL A 30 6.98 -11.96 -4.36
N ARG A 31 7.70 -12.89 -5.00
CA ARG A 31 8.92 -12.54 -5.75
C ARG A 31 8.61 -11.68 -6.97
N TYR A 32 7.60 -12.07 -7.74
CA TYR A 32 7.17 -11.33 -8.93
C TYR A 32 6.62 -9.94 -8.56
N GLY A 33 5.98 -9.81 -7.40
CA GLY A 33 5.56 -8.54 -6.82
C GLY A 33 6.67 -7.48 -6.80
N LYS A 34 7.91 -7.89 -6.51
CA LYS A 34 9.07 -6.98 -6.49
C LYS A 34 9.48 -6.46 -7.88
N GLU A 35 9.13 -7.18 -8.93
CA GLU A 35 9.41 -6.79 -10.33
C GLU A 35 8.32 -5.89 -10.90
N ILE A 36 7.07 -6.01 -10.40
CA ILE A 36 5.92 -5.26 -10.93
C ILE A 36 5.53 -4.04 -10.08
N ILE A 37 5.79 -4.07 -8.77
CA ILE A 37 5.56 -2.94 -7.86
C ILE A 37 6.82 -2.10 -7.89
N VAL A 38 6.93 -1.29 -8.93
CA VAL A 38 8.07 -0.39 -9.16
C VAL A 38 7.52 0.98 -9.56
N PRO A 39 8.16 2.08 -9.13
CA PRO A 39 7.76 3.42 -9.54
C PRO A 39 8.01 3.64 -11.03
N HIS A 40 7.10 4.37 -11.68
CA HIS A 40 7.36 4.96 -12.98
C HIS A 40 8.33 6.14 -12.88
N SER A 41 8.91 6.56 -14.02
CA SER A 41 9.72 7.77 -14.07
C SER A 41 8.90 9.00 -13.66
N PHE A 42 9.40 9.77 -12.71
CA PHE A 42 8.77 11.01 -12.24
C PHE A 42 8.97 12.20 -13.19
N GLN A 43 9.69 12.02 -14.30
CA GLN A 43 9.97 13.10 -15.25
C GLN A 43 8.80 13.42 -16.18
N VAL A 44 7.90 12.45 -16.40
CA VAL A 44 6.79 12.59 -17.33
C VAL A 44 5.50 12.80 -16.54
N ILE A 45 4.73 13.83 -16.92
CA ILE A 45 3.41 14.07 -16.34
C ILE A 45 2.49 12.92 -16.76
N PRO A 46 1.84 12.21 -15.82
CA PRO A 46 0.90 11.13 -16.12
C PRO A 46 -0.19 11.57 -17.10
N ALA A 47 -0.59 10.68 -18.00
CA ALA A 47 -1.57 11.01 -19.03
C ALA A 47 -2.91 11.44 -18.40
N GLU A 48 -3.29 10.79 -17.31
CA GLU A 48 -4.49 11.03 -16.51
C GLU A 48 -4.55 12.46 -15.97
N ILE A 49 -3.39 13.07 -15.65
CA ILE A 49 -3.30 14.48 -15.30
C ILE A 49 -3.29 15.33 -16.56
N ARG A 50 -2.34 15.08 -17.47
CA ARG A 50 -2.06 15.93 -18.63
C ARG A 50 -3.27 16.13 -19.54
N THR A 51 -4.12 15.13 -19.71
CA THR A 51 -5.29 15.20 -20.60
C THR A 51 -6.57 15.67 -19.89
N ASN A 52 -6.54 15.87 -18.57
CA ASN A 52 -7.71 16.26 -17.79
C ASN A 52 -7.61 17.74 -17.36
N PRO A 53 -8.47 18.64 -17.88
CA PRO A 53 -8.43 20.06 -17.53
C PRO A 53 -8.81 20.34 -16.07
N LYS A 54 -9.39 19.36 -15.34
CA LYS A 54 -9.60 19.46 -13.89
C LYS A 54 -8.29 19.34 -13.11
N TYR A 55 -7.31 18.61 -13.65
CA TYR A 55 -6.06 18.30 -12.96
C TYR A 55 -4.87 19.08 -13.50
N TYR A 56 -4.78 19.28 -14.81
CA TYR A 56 -3.71 20.08 -15.41
C TYR A 56 -4.09 21.58 -15.46
N PRO A 57 -3.19 22.51 -15.08
CA PRO A 57 -1.80 22.30 -14.64
C PRO A 57 -1.65 22.07 -13.12
N TYR A 58 -2.72 22.17 -12.33
CA TYR A 58 -2.68 22.22 -10.87
C TYR A 58 -1.96 21.05 -10.18
N PHE A 59 -1.97 19.85 -10.78
CA PHE A 59 -1.34 18.64 -10.26
C PHE A 59 -0.21 18.12 -11.17
N GLU A 60 0.39 18.95 -12.03
CA GLU A 60 1.41 18.51 -13.00
C GLU A 60 2.67 17.90 -12.36
N ASP A 61 2.96 18.26 -11.11
CA ASP A 61 4.07 17.73 -10.33
C ASP A 61 3.68 16.62 -9.33
N CYS A 62 2.41 16.23 -9.28
CA CYS A 62 1.96 15.13 -8.45
C CYS A 62 2.37 13.79 -9.08
N ILE A 63 3.04 12.93 -8.32
CA ILE A 63 3.57 11.64 -8.80
C ILE A 63 2.75 10.44 -8.33
N GLY A 64 1.77 10.64 -7.45
CA GLY A 64 0.87 9.60 -6.99
C GLY A 64 0.24 9.94 -5.64
N ALA A 65 -0.47 8.97 -5.09
CA ALA A 65 -1.10 9.05 -3.78
C ALA A 65 -0.49 8.03 -2.81
N ILE A 66 -0.42 8.39 -1.53
CA ILE A 66 -0.04 7.49 -0.44
C ILE A 66 -1.18 7.38 0.55
N ASP A 67 -1.49 6.14 0.94
CA ASP A 67 -2.48 5.89 1.98
C ASP A 67 -2.12 4.65 2.82
N GLY A 68 -2.59 4.66 4.06
CA GLY A 68 -2.54 3.51 4.97
C GLY A 68 -3.82 2.69 4.84
N ILE A 69 -3.70 1.36 4.79
CA ILE A 69 -4.84 0.45 4.75
C ILE A 69 -4.67 -0.69 5.75
N HIS A 70 -5.73 -0.94 6.51
CA HIS A 70 -5.81 -2.11 7.39
C HIS A 70 -6.36 -3.32 6.63
N ILE A 71 -5.54 -4.36 6.51
CA ILE A 71 -5.98 -5.65 5.99
C ILE A 71 -6.07 -6.68 7.12
N SER A 72 -7.00 -7.63 7.02
CA SER A 72 -7.15 -8.68 8.02
C SER A 72 -5.86 -9.49 8.15
N ALA A 73 -5.46 -9.76 9.39
CA ALA A 73 -4.28 -10.56 9.70
C ALA A 73 -4.66 -11.79 10.53
N HIS A 74 -3.91 -12.87 10.34
CA HIS A 74 -4.02 -14.07 11.15
C HIS A 74 -2.71 -14.27 11.89
N VAL A 75 -2.71 -13.96 13.19
CA VAL A 75 -1.52 -14.09 14.06
C VAL A 75 -1.83 -15.02 15.24
N PRO A 76 -0.82 -15.73 15.77
CA PRO A 76 -0.97 -16.58 16.95
C PRO A 76 -1.61 -15.82 18.13
N SER A 77 -2.44 -16.50 18.93
CA SER A 77 -3.24 -15.87 19.98
C SER A 77 -2.43 -15.02 20.98
N ASN A 78 -1.22 -15.47 21.32
CA ASN A 78 -0.28 -14.76 22.20
C ASN A 78 0.27 -13.47 21.58
N ASN A 79 0.22 -13.33 20.25
CA ASN A 79 0.71 -12.17 19.51
C ASN A 79 -0.43 -11.30 18.97
N GLN A 80 -1.70 -11.58 19.30
CA GLN A 80 -2.83 -10.82 18.74
C GLN A 80 -2.96 -9.41 19.30
N ILE A 81 -2.50 -9.14 20.53
CA ILE A 81 -2.73 -7.85 21.20
C ILE A 81 -2.23 -6.67 20.35
N PRO A 82 -0.99 -6.65 19.82
CA PRO A 82 -0.52 -5.56 18.97
C PRO A 82 -1.28 -5.42 17.64
N TYR A 83 -1.91 -6.49 17.15
CA TYR A 83 -2.60 -6.53 15.88
C TYR A 83 -4.10 -6.23 15.99
N ARG A 84 -4.66 -6.17 17.21
CA ARG A 84 -6.05 -5.78 17.44
C ARG A 84 -6.22 -4.29 17.19
N GLY A 85 -6.80 -3.95 16.04
CA GLY A 85 -7.09 -2.57 15.69
C GLY A 85 -8.20 -1.96 16.54
N ARG A 86 -8.59 -0.73 16.20
CA ARG A 86 -9.61 0.09 16.90
C ARG A 86 -10.99 -0.59 17.05
N LYS A 87 -11.29 -1.59 16.23
CA LYS A 87 -12.55 -2.35 16.21
C LYS A 87 -12.42 -3.79 16.73
N THR A 88 -11.39 -4.09 17.54
CA THR A 88 -11.03 -5.43 18.08
C THR A 88 -10.71 -6.52 17.05
N ILE A 89 -10.81 -6.21 15.75
CA ILE A 89 -10.40 -7.09 14.66
C ILE A 89 -8.88 -7.10 14.55
N VAL A 90 -8.31 -8.30 14.38
CA VAL A 90 -6.89 -8.51 14.12
C VAL A 90 -6.59 -8.09 12.68
N THR A 91 -5.76 -7.05 12.54
CA THR A 91 -5.36 -6.45 11.26
C THR A 91 -3.86 -6.21 11.24
N GLN A 92 -3.30 -6.08 10.05
CA GLN A 92 -1.98 -5.48 9.83
C GLN A 92 -2.19 -4.15 9.10
N ASN A 93 -1.37 -3.17 9.44
CA ASN A 93 -1.31 -1.93 8.71
C ASN A 93 -0.39 -2.12 7.49
N VAL A 94 -0.85 -1.66 6.33
CA VAL A 94 -0.10 -1.68 5.07
C VAL A 94 -0.11 -0.28 4.51
N LEU A 95 1.06 0.28 4.26
CA LEU A 95 1.20 1.55 3.55
C LEU A 95 1.42 1.29 2.07
N CYS A 96 0.66 1.97 1.22
CA CYS A 96 0.78 1.84 -0.22
C CYS A 96 1.01 3.21 -0.88
N ALA A 97 1.86 3.25 -1.90
CA ALA A 97 1.88 4.34 -2.87
C ALA A 97 1.30 3.85 -4.20
N CYS A 98 0.52 4.70 -4.86
CA CYS A 98 -0.20 4.36 -6.09
C CYS A 98 -0.04 5.47 -7.14
N SER A 99 0.19 5.10 -8.39
CA SER A 99 0.21 6.00 -9.53
C SER A 99 -1.20 6.29 -10.06
N PHE A 100 -1.32 7.27 -10.97
CA PHE A 100 -2.60 7.69 -11.54
C PHE A 100 -3.27 6.64 -12.44
N ASP A 101 -2.52 5.67 -12.96
CA ASP A 101 -3.05 4.50 -13.67
C ASP A 101 -3.49 3.36 -12.72
N MET A 102 -3.67 3.67 -11.42
CA MET A 102 -4.17 2.77 -10.38
C MET A 102 -3.26 1.58 -10.07
N ARG A 103 -1.96 1.71 -10.34
CA ARG A 103 -0.95 0.70 -10.00
C ARG A 103 -0.22 1.05 -8.71
N PHE A 104 0.01 0.05 -7.88
CA PHE A 104 0.90 0.20 -6.74
C PHE A 104 2.34 0.37 -7.21
N THR A 105 3.00 1.42 -6.74
CA THR A 105 4.41 1.73 -6.98
C THR A 105 5.29 1.44 -5.76
N PHE A 106 4.68 1.29 -4.60
CA PHE A 106 5.31 0.88 -3.35
C PHE A 106 4.29 0.23 -2.42
N VAL A 107 4.69 -0.82 -1.70
CA VAL A 107 3.88 -1.49 -0.67
C VAL A 107 4.77 -1.85 0.51
N LEU A 108 4.44 -1.34 1.69
CA LEU A 108 5.06 -1.71 2.96
C LEU A 108 4.03 -2.41 3.84
N ALA A 109 4.18 -3.73 3.96
CA ALA A 109 3.33 -4.58 4.80
C ALA A 109 4.09 -5.08 6.04
N GLY A 110 3.36 -5.71 6.96
CA GLY A 110 3.94 -6.36 8.14
C GLY A 110 3.92 -5.52 9.43
N TRP A 111 3.31 -4.34 9.40
CA TRP A 111 3.11 -3.51 10.58
C TRP A 111 1.90 -3.97 11.39
N GLU A 112 1.98 -3.83 12.70
CA GLU A 112 0.89 -4.23 13.58
C GLU A 112 -0.36 -3.37 13.33
N GLY A 113 -1.56 -3.94 13.50
CA GLY A 113 -2.82 -3.22 13.31
C GLY A 113 -3.08 -2.07 14.29
N THR A 114 -2.24 -1.90 15.32
CA THR A 114 -2.27 -0.72 16.20
C THR A 114 -1.27 0.36 15.79
N ALA A 115 -0.36 0.06 14.84
CA ALA A 115 0.58 1.03 14.33
C ALA A 115 -0.17 2.17 13.63
N ASN A 116 0.14 3.40 14.04
CA ASN A 116 -0.40 4.60 13.42
C ASN A 116 0.18 4.76 12.01
N ASP A 117 -0.65 5.12 11.02
CA ASP A 117 -0.23 5.32 9.63
C ASP A 117 0.99 6.23 9.52
N SER A 118 1.02 7.33 10.27
CA SER A 118 2.14 8.28 10.27
C SER A 118 3.46 7.65 10.74
N ARG A 119 3.42 6.66 11.64
CA ARG A 119 4.63 5.92 12.05
C ARG A 119 5.12 5.03 10.91
N VAL A 120 4.20 4.31 10.25
CA VAL A 120 4.51 3.44 9.11
C VAL A 120 5.07 4.25 7.94
N PHE A 121 4.49 5.43 7.69
CA PHE A 121 4.94 6.38 6.67
C PHE A 121 6.33 6.95 6.97
N VAL A 122 6.59 7.39 8.21
CA VAL A 122 7.93 7.87 8.60
C VAL A 122 8.96 6.77 8.38
N GLU A 123 8.72 5.53 8.83
CA GLU A 123 9.65 4.43 8.55
C GLU A 123 9.91 4.29 7.05
N ALA A 124 8.84 4.26 6.25
CA ALA A 124 8.95 4.08 4.80
C ALA A 124 9.91 5.08 4.17
N ILE A 125 9.78 6.37 4.53
CA ILE A 125 10.56 7.44 3.88
C ILE A 125 11.95 7.65 4.50
N THR A 126 12.19 7.20 5.75
CA THR A 126 13.49 7.40 6.42
C THR A 126 14.40 6.18 6.36
N ASN A 127 13.86 4.98 6.17
CA ASN A 127 14.66 3.75 6.12
C ASN A 127 15.15 3.46 4.69
N PRO A 128 16.46 3.60 4.40
CA PRO A 128 16.98 3.42 3.04
C PRO A 128 16.85 1.97 2.54
N GLU A 129 16.78 0.98 3.43
CA GLU A 129 16.61 -0.43 3.05
C GLU A 129 15.24 -0.72 2.43
N LEU A 130 14.23 0.11 2.77
CA LEU A 130 12.90 0.00 2.19
C LEU A 130 12.83 0.53 0.77
N LYS A 131 13.84 1.31 0.32
CA LYS A 131 13.94 1.85 -1.04
C LYS A 131 12.65 2.58 -1.47
N PHE A 132 12.07 3.34 -0.55
CA PHE A 132 10.89 4.13 -0.86
C PHE A 132 11.18 5.09 -2.04
N PRO A 133 10.26 5.20 -3.02
CA PRO A 133 10.48 6.01 -4.21
C PRO A 133 10.24 7.49 -3.90
N SER A 134 11.20 8.09 -3.20
CA SER A 134 11.15 9.48 -2.74
C SER A 134 11.00 10.48 -3.90
N PRO A 135 10.19 11.53 -3.72
CA PRO A 135 10.02 12.56 -4.73
C PRO A 135 11.33 13.28 -5.03
N THR A 136 11.58 13.56 -6.31
CA THR A 136 12.67 14.45 -6.75
C THR A 136 12.28 15.91 -6.56
N ASN A 137 13.25 16.83 -6.65
CA ASN A 137 12.98 18.26 -6.44
C ASN A 137 11.83 18.77 -7.34
N GLY A 138 10.86 19.46 -6.74
CA GLY A 138 9.64 19.94 -7.39
C GLY A 138 8.48 18.94 -7.46
N LYS A 139 8.73 17.62 -7.31
CA LYS A 139 7.68 16.58 -7.33
C LYS A 139 7.11 16.32 -5.95
N TYR A 140 5.88 15.82 -5.87
CA TYR A 140 5.24 15.49 -4.60
C TYR A 140 4.23 14.34 -4.70
N TYR A 141 4.04 13.61 -3.60
CA TYR A 141 2.89 12.74 -3.40
C TYR A 141 1.76 13.50 -2.71
N VAL A 142 0.51 13.21 -3.07
CA VAL A 142 -0.62 13.52 -2.20
C VAL A 142 -0.77 12.43 -1.14
N VAL A 143 -1.09 12.81 0.08
CA VAL A 143 -1.20 11.89 1.22
C VAL A 143 -2.49 12.13 1.99
N ASP A 144 -3.02 11.15 2.72
CA ASP A 144 -4.17 11.39 3.60
C ASP A 144 -3.90 12.49 4.66
N SER A 145 -4.97 13.12 5.14
CA SER A 145 -4.99 14.15 6.18
C SER A 145 -4.40 13.72 7.54
N GLY A 146 -4.27 12.41 7.76
CA GLY A 146 -3.57 11.82 8.90
C GLY A 146 -2.06 12.06 8.89
N PHE A 147 -1.48 12.34 7.72
CA PHE A 147 -0.04 12.58 7.55
C PHE A 147 0.33 14.06 7.68
N THR A 148 1.56 14.29 8.12
CA THR A 148 2.14 15.64 8.26
C THR A 148 2.54 16.19 6.91
N ASN A 149 2.17 17.44 6.63
CA ASN A 149 2.67 18.18 5.46
C ASN A 149 4.18 18.40 5.59
N MET A 150 4.93 18.02 4.56
CA MET A 150 6.39 18.22 4.49
C MET A 150 6.84 18.28 3.02
N PRO A 151 8.05 18.80 2.71
CA PRO A 151 8.53 18.85 1.33
C PRO A 151 8.41 17.50 0.62
N GLY A 152 7.72 17.49 -0.53
CA GLY A 152 7.45 16.28 -1.32
C GLY A 152 6.20 15.49 -0.92
N TYR A 153 5.48 15.87 0.15
CA TYR A 153 4.30 15.15 0.64
C TYR A 153 3.22 16.14 1.09
N LEU A 154 2.14 16.17 0.32
CA LEU A 154 1.07 17.17 0.44
C LEU A 154 -0.23 16.51 0.91
N SER A 155 -0.66 16.83 2.13
CA SER A 155 -1.98 16.46 2.63
C SER A 155 -3.04 17.53 2.30
N PRO A 156 -4.31 17.13 2.07
CA PRO A 156 -5.39 18.07 1.82
C PRO A 156 -5.53 19.13 2.92
N HIS A 157 -5.99 20.33 2.56
CA HIS A 157 -6.26 21.36 3.55
C HIS A 157 -7.36 20.90 4.52
N ARG A 158 -7.07 20.95 5.81
CA ARG A 158 -8.01 20.51 6.86
C ARG A 158 -9.20 21.46 6.91
N GLY A 159 -10.41 20.90 6.88
CA GLY A 159 -11.66 21.65 7.00
C GLY A 159 -12.31 22.02 5.67
N GLU A 160 -11.62 21.83 4.55
CA GLU A 160 -12.19 22.00 3.21
C GLU A 160 -12.58 20.65 2.61
N ARG A 161 -13.82 20.56 2.11
CA ARG A 161 -14.31 19.33 1.49
C ARG A 161 -14.01 19.39 0.00
N TYR A 162 -12.97 18.68 -0.41
CA TYR A 162 -12.65 18.54 -1.82
C TYR A 162 -13.68 17.62 -2.50
N HIS A 163 -14.52 18.20 -3.35
CA HIS A 163 -15.38 17.45 -4.26
C HIS A 163 -14.59 17.10 -5.52
N LEU A 164 -13.78 16.04 -5.42
CA LEU A 164 -13.15 15.41 -6.58
C LEU A 164 -14.17 14.56 -7.35
#